data_AF-A0A380EIS3-F1
#
_entry.id   AF-A0A380EIS3-F1
#
_cell.length_a   1.000
_cell.length_b   1.000
_cell.length_c   1.000
_cell.angle_alpha   90.00
_cell.angle_beta   90.00
_cell.angle_gamma   90.00
#
_symmetry.space_group_name_H-M   'P 1'
#
loop_
_entity.id
_entity.type
_entity.pdbx_description
1 polymer ?
#
loop_
_entity_poly.entity_id
_entity_poly.type
_entity_poly.pdbx_seq_one_letter_code
_entity_poly.pdbx_strand_id
1 'polypeptide(L)'
;MFNSFDTAALNPQKREWMSSWTLYYWGWWLSWSPFVGVFIARVSKGRSIREFISGVLLVPAIVSFVWFSVFGVLGIETGKKHKEIFDMTPETQLFGVFNHVPFGIVLSLIALLLIASFFITSADSATFVLGMQTTFGSLNPSSMVKVVWGISQALIAFVLLLAGGGNGAEA
;
A
#
# COMPACT_ATOMS: atom_id res chain seq x y z
N MET A 1 -27.26 -1.53 -5.09
CA MET A 1 -26.06 -1.94 -4.33
C MET A 1 -24.74 -1.48 -4.97
N PHE A 2 -24.74 -0.84 -6.15
CA PHE A 2 -23.53 -0.25 -6.75
C PHE A 2 -23.81 1.17 -7.22
N ASN A 3 -23.72 2.13 -6.30
CA ASN A 3 -23.63 3.54 -6.67
C ASN A 3 -22.26 4.03 -6.22
N SER A 4 -21.37 4.28 -7.18
CA SER A 4 -20.03 4.82 -6.92
C SER A 4 -20.08 6.19 -6.24
N PHE A 5 -21.23 6.88 -6.29
CA PHE A 5 -21.48 8.19 -5.68
C PHE A 5 -22.32 8.09 -4.39
N ASP A 6 -22.47 6.90 -3.80
CA ASP A 6 -23.18 6.78 -2.53
C ASP A 6 -22.41 7.46 -1.40
N THR A 7 -23.04 8.41 -0.72
CA THR A 7 -22.45 9.16 0.39
C THR A 7 -22.78 8.57 1.76
N ALA A 8 -23.62 7.52 1.83
CA ALA A 8 -24.12 6.94 3.06
C ALA A 8 -24.75 7.96 4.05
N ALA A 9 -25.36 9.03 3.52
CA ALA A 9 -25.92 10.12 4.30
C ALA A 9 -27.03 9.69 5.28
N LEU A 10 -27.73 8.59 5.00
CA LEU A 10 -28.83 8.08 5.83
C LEU A 10 -28.53 6.74 6.52
N ASN A 11 -27.33 6.17 6.32
CA ASN A 11 -26.95 4.88 6.90
C ASN A 11 -25.65 5.03 7.71
N PRO A 12 -25.73 5.16 9.05
CA PRO A 12 -24.56 5.35 9.91
C PRO A 12 -23.54 4.23 9.82
N GLN A 13 -23.98 2.96 9.82
CA GLN A 13 -23.10 1.79 9.72
C GLN A 13 -22.33 1.78 8.39
N LYS A 14 -23.03 2.08 7.28
CA LYS A 14 -22.39 2.18 5.97
C LYS A 14 -21.40 3.33 5.92
N ARG A 15 -21.72 4.47 6.56
CA ARG A 15 -20.83 5.64 6.61
C ARG A 15 -19.54 5.32 7.35
N GLU A 16 -19.63 4.63 8.48
CA GLU A 16 -18.47 4.17 9.25
C GLU A 16 -17.60 3.23 8.41
N TRP A 17 -18.21 2.23 7.76
CA TRP A 17 -17.49 1.31 6.87
C TRP A 17 -16.85 2.05 5.68
N MET A 18 -17.56 3.00 5.07
CA MET A 18 -17.00 3.81 3.98
C MET A 18 -15.86 4.70 4.46
N SER A 19 -15.89 5.19 5.69
CA SER A 19 -14.83 5.98 6.28
C SER A 19 -13.56 5.13 6.48
N SER A 20 -13.69 3.93 7.04
CA SER A 20 -12.56 3.04 7.33
C SER A 20 -11.98 2.34 6.10
N TRP A 21 -12.76 2.18 5.04
CA TRP A 21 -12.30 1.55 3.79
C TRP A 21 -12.20 2.55 2.64
N THR A 22 -13.34 2.89 2.04
CA THR A 22 -13.37 3.64 0.77
C THR A 22 -12.66 4.99 0.86
N LEU A 23 -13.05 5.83 1.81
CA LEU A 23 -12.50 7.17 1.97
C LEU A 23 -11.05 7.14 2.44
N TYR A 24 -10.70 6.20 3.32
CA TYR A 24 -9.32 5.96 3.72
C TYR A 24 -8.41 5.67 2.52
N TYR A 25 -8.79 4.70 1.67
CA TYR A 25 -8.00 4.37 0.48
C TYR A 25 -7.98 5.52 -0.54
N TRP A 26 -9.08 6.27 -0.74
CA TRP A 26 -9.05 7.46 -1.58
C TRP A 26 -8.04 8.50 -1.09
N GLY A 27 -8.05 8.79 0.22
CA GLY A 27 -7.09 9.70 0.85
C GLY A 27 -5.65 9.21 0.69
N TRP A 28 -5.42 7.92 0.93
CA TRP A 28 -4.12 7.27 0.72
C TRP A 28 -3.64 7.46 -0.73
N TRP A 29 -4.40 6.99 -1.72
CA TRP A 29 -3.97 7.03 -3.11
C TRP A 29 -3.71 8.45 -3.62
N LEU A 30 -4.53 9.43 -3.18
CA LEU A 30 -4.31 10.84 -3.49
C LEU A 30 -2.99 11.36 -2.92
N SER A 31 -2.69 11.05 -1.65
CA SER A 31 -1.43 11.47 -1.01
C SER A 31 -0.18 10.88 -1.68
N TRP A 32 -0.28 9.69 -2.28
CA TRP A 32 0.81 9.03 -2.99
C TRP A 32 0.94 9.44 -4.46
N SER A 33 -0.08 10.08 -5.03
CA SER A 33 -0.11 10.43 -6.45
C SER A 33 1.07 11.29 -6.95
N PRO A 34 1.64 12.25 -6.19
CA PRO A 34 2.79 13.03 -6.67
C PRO A 34 4.04 12.17 -6.83
N PHE A 35 4.24 11.21 -5.93
CA PHE A 35 5.36 10.27 -5.98
C PHE A 35 5.22 9.29 -7.14
N VAL A 36 4.08 8.59 -7.20
CA VAL A 36 3.80 7.57 -8.21
C VAL A 36 3.76 8.18 -9.62
N GLY A 37 3.16 9.37 -9.77
CA GLY A 37 3.05 10.05 -11.05
C GLY A 37 4.40 10.38 -11.67
N VAL A 38 5.35 10.93 -10.89
CA VAL A 38 6.71 11.23 -11.35
C VAL A 38 7.45 9.95 -11.74
N PHE A 39 7.34 8.89 -10.94
CA PHE A 39 7.97 7.61 -11.24
C PHE A 39 7.48 7.02 -12.57
N ILE A 40 6.16 6.90 -12.73
CA ILE A 40 5.56 6.33 -13.95
C ILE A 40 5.90 7.21 -15.18
N ALA A 41 5.87 8.53 -15.05
CA ALA A 41 6.23 9.44 -16.14
C ALA A 41 7.66 9.20 -16.64
N ARG A 42 8.62 8.96 -15.73
CA ARG A 42 10.03 8.73 -16.10
C ARG A 42 10.23 7.42 -16.87
N VAL A 43 9.61 6.34 -16.42
CA VAL A 43 9.72 5.03 -17.09
C VAL A 43 8.92 4.95 -18.39
N SER A 44 8.04 5.90 -18.64
CA SER A 44 7.16 5.95 -19.82
C SER A 44 7.65 6.85 -20.95
N LYS A 45 8.92 7.29 -20.92
CA LYS A 45 9.49 8.16 -21.96
C LYS A 45 9.38 7.50 -23.34
N GLY A 46 8.78 8.22 -24.29
CA GLY A 46 8.62 7.76 -25.69
C GLY A 46 7.37 6.92 -25.96
N ARG A 47 6.47 6.73 -24.98
CA ARG A 47 5.16 6.10 -25.18
C ARG A 47 4.12 7.10 -25.66
N SER A 48 3.16 6.65 -26.47
CA SER A 48 1.96 7.44 -26.76
C SER A 48 1.07 7.57 -25.52
N ILE A 49 0.25 8.61 -25.46
CA ILE A 49 -0.69 8.83 -24.34
C ILE A 49 -1.63 7.63 -24.16
N ARG A 50 -2.07 7.01 -25.26
CA ARG A 50 -2.95 5.83 -25.21
C ARG A 50 -2.25 4.63 -24.58
N GLU A 51 -1.03 4.31 -25.03
CA GLU A 51 -0.24 3.22 -24.45
C GLU A 51 0.06 3.46 -22.97
N PHE A 52 0.39 4.71 -22.61
CA PHE A 52 0.61 5.12 -21.22
C PHE A 52 -0.63 4.85 -20.36
N ILE A 53 -1.79 5.41 -20.73
CA ILE A 53 -3.03 5.26 -19.95
C ILE A 53 -3.43 3.78 -19.86
N SER A 54 -3.39 3.05 -20.98
CA SER A 54 -3.76 1.63 -20.98
C SER A 54 -2.81 0.80 -20.11
N GLY A 55 -1.49 1.04 -20.18
CA GLY A 55 -0.51 0.32 -19.36
C GLY A 55 -0.68 0.59 -17.86
N VAL A 56 -0.84 1.87 -17.50
CA VAL A 56 -0.98 2.31 -16.10
C VAL A 56 -2.28 1.83 -15.46
N LEU A 57 -3.36 1.70 -16.23
CA LEU A 57 -4.63 1.21 -15.70
C LEU A 57 -4.71 -0.32 -15.69
N LEU A 58 -4.37 -0.97 -16.80
CA LEU A 58 -4.64 -2.41 -16.97
C LEU A 58 -3.64 -3.29 -16.22
N VAL A 59 -2.34 -2.96 -16.26
CA VAL A 59 -1.32 -3.83 -15.65
C VAL A 59 -1.49 -3.91 -14.12
N PRO A 60 -1.59 -2.80 -13.38
CA PRO A 60 -1.79 -2.86 -11.92
C PRO A 60 -3.15 -3.46 -11.54
N ALA A 61 -4.20 -3.21 -12.33
CA ALA A 61 -5.51 -3.81 -12.10
C ALA A 61 -5.43 -5.34 -12.20
N ILE A 62 -4.83 -5.90 -13.26
CA ILE A 62 -4.68 -7.35 -13.44
C ILE A 62 -3.87 -7.97 -12.30
N VAL A 63 -2.74 -7.35 -11.94
CA VAL A 63 -1.91 -7.82 -10.83
C VAL A 63 -2.71 -7.82 -9.52
N SER A 64 -3.48 -6.76 -9.27
CA SER A 64 -4.34 -6.67 -8.08
C SER A 64 -5.43 -7.75 -8.09
N PHE A 65 -6.09 -7.98 -9.23
CA PHE A 65 -7.09 -9.03 -9.36
C PHE A 65 -6.49 -10.41 -9.04
N VAL A 66 -5.32 -10.73 -9.59
CA VAL A 66 -4.65 -12.00 -9.32
C VAL A 66 -4.27 -12.10 -7.85
N TRP A 67 -3.67 -11.05 -7.27
CA TRP A 67 -3.27 -11.03 -5.87
C TRP A 67 -4.44 -11.26 -4.92
N PHE A 68 -5.51 -10.47 -5.04
CA PHE A 68 -6.70 -10.60 -4.20
C PHE A 68 -7.47 -11.90 -4.45
N SER A 69 -7.46 -12.42 -5.67
CA SER A 69 -8.09 -13.72 -5.94
C SER A 69 -7.31 -14.87 -5.28
N VAL A 70 -5.98 -14.86 -5.34
CA VAL A 70 -5.16 -15.91 -4.74
C VAL A 70 -5.16 -15.81 -3.21
N PHE A 71 -4.73 -14.68 -2.66
CA PHE A 71 -4.56 -14.53 -1.21
C PHE A 71 -5.89 -14.28 -0.49
N GLY A 72 -6.84 -13.60 -1.12
CA GLY A 72 -8.17 -13.37 -0.54
C GLY A 72 -8.97 -14.66 -0.43
N VAL A 73 -9.01 -15.49 -1.49
CA VAL A 73 -9.67 -16.80 -1.42
C VAL A 73 -8.95 -17.72 -0.44
N LEU A 74 -7.61 -17.75 -0.48
CA LEU A 74 -6.83 -18.55 0.47
C LEU A 74 -7.14 -18.16 1.92
N GLY A 75 -7.17 -16.85 2.23
CA GLY A 75 -7.48 -16.34 3.55
C GLY A 75 -8.91 -16.68 4.00
N ILE A 76 -9.90 -16.52 3.11
CA ILE A 76 -11.30 -16.85 3.40
C ILE A 76 -11.47 -18.35 3.65
N GLU A 77 -10.95 -19.21 2.77
CA GLU A 77 -11.13 -20.66 2.88
C GLU A 77 -10.38 -21.24 4.09
N THR A 78 -9.21 -20.69 4.42
CA THR A 78 -8.46 -21.09 5.61
C THR A 78 -9.16 -20.59 6.88
N GLY A 79 -9.57 -19.32 6.92
CA GLY A 79 -10.26 -18.73 8.06
C GLY A 79 -11.62 -19.36 8.36
N LYS A 80 -12.34 -19.86 7.35
CA LYS A 80 -13.57 -20.65 7.56
C LYS A 80 -13.33 -21.94 8.35
N LYS A 81 -12.17 -22.58 8.17
CA LYS A 81 -11.76 -23.81 8.87
C LYS A 81 -11.11 -23.51 10.23
N HIS A 82 -10.42 -22.38 10.31
CA HIS A 82 -9.63 -21.91 11.44
C HIS A 82 -10.07 -20.49 11.81
N LYS A 83 -11.17 -20.39 12.55
CA LYS A 83 -11.86 -19.11 12.81
C LYS A 83 -11.04 -18.13 13.63
N GLU A 84 -10.10 -18.63 14.43
CA GLU A 84 -9.14 -17.85 15.21
C GLU A 84 -8.33 -16.86 14.36
N ILE A 85 -8.17 -17.14 13.06
CA ILE A 85 -7.48 -16.25 12.12
C ILE A 85 -8.23 -14.93 11.95
N PHE A 86 -9.57 -14.92 12.06
CA PHE A 86 -10.36 -13.70 11.93
C PHE A 86 -10.26 -12.78 13.15
N ASP A 87 -9.81 -13.31 14.29
CA ASP A 87 -9.59 -12.55 15.52
C ASP A 87 -8.15 -12.02 15.61
N MET A 88 -7.27 -12.37 14.66
CA MET A 88 -5.90 -11.87 14.58
C MET A 88 -5.86 -10.43 14.07
N THR A 89 -4.79 -9.71 14.40
CA THR A 89 -4.57 -8.37 13.85
C THR A 89 -4.19 -8.46 12.36
N PRO A 90 -4.54 -7.45 11.53
CA PRO A 90 -4.24 -7.46 10.09
C PRO A 90 -2.76 -7.71 9.77
N GLU A 91 -1.83 -7.26 10.63
CA GLU A 91 -0.38 -7.40 10.45
C GLU A 91 0.09 -8.86 10.59
N THR A 92 -0.63 -9.67 11.37
CA THR A 92 -0.26 -11.06 11.66
C THR A 92 -1.12 -12.08 10.91
N GLN A 93 -2.26 -11.65 10.37
CA GLN A 93 -3.27 -12.51 9.74
C GLN A 93 -2.73 -13.33 8.56
N LEU A 94 -1.87 -12.76 7.71
CA LEU A 94 -1.24 -13.49 6.59
C LEU A 94 -0.41 -14.67 7.09
N PHE A 95 0.38 -14.46 8.14
CA PHE A 95 1.23 -15.50 8.74
C PHE A 95 0.39 -16.55 9.46
N GLY A 96 -0.73 -16.14 10.09
CA GLY A 96 -1.75 -17.04 10.61
C GLY A 96 -2.28 -18.00 9.54
N VAL A 97 -2.64 -17.48 8.36
CA VAL A 97 -3.04 -18.30 7.21
C VAL A 97 -1.92 -19.24 6.77
N PHE A 98 -0.68 -18.77 6.72
CA PHE A 98 0.45 -19.60 6.30
C PHE A 98 0.74 -20.78 7.23
N ASN A 99 0.40 -20.71 8.51
CA ASN A 99 0.55 -21.84 9.43
C ASN A 99 -0.32 -23.05 9.07
N HIS A 100 -1.35 -22.85 8.24
CA HIS A 100 -2.27 -23.89 7.80
C HIS A 100 -2.07 -24.33 6.35
N VAL A 101 -1.01 -23.86 5.67
CA VAL A 101 -0.64 -24.31 4.32
C VAL A 101 0.71 -25.03 4.31
N PRO A 102 0.94 -25.95 3.36
CA PRO A 102 2.25 -26.58 3.20
C PRO A 102 3.36 -25.53 3.03
N PHE A 103 4.52 -25.79 3.65
CA PHE A 103 5.68 -24.89 3.64
C PHE A 103 5.44 -23.50 4.28
N GLY A 104 4.47 -23.40 5.20
CA GLY A 104 4.12 -22.14 5.89
C GLY A 104 5.30 -21.33 6.40
N ILE A 105 6.25 -21.95 7.11
CA ILE A 105 7.45 -21.26 7.61
C ILE A 105 8.29 -20.66 6.47
N VAL A 106 8.47 -21.39 5.37
CA VAL A 106 9.22 -20.90 4.20
C VAL A 106 8.48 -19.73 3.56
N LEU A 107 7.17 -19.83 3.39
CA LEU A 107 6.33 -18.74 2.86
C LEU A 107 6.37 -17.50 3.76
N SER A 108 6.35 -17.67 5.08
CA SER A 108 6.48 -16.60 6.06
C SER A 108 7.83 -15.89 5.95
N LEU A 109 8.93 -16.64 5.82
CA LEU A 109 10.26 -16.06 5.62
C LEU A 109 10.35 -15.30 4.30
N ILE A 110 9.80 -15.85 3.21
CA ILE A 110 9.73 -15.17 1.92
C ILE A 110 8.89 -13.89 2.03
N ALA A 111 7.72 -13.94 2.67
CA ALA A 111 6.87 -12.78 2.85
C ALA A 111 7.56 -11.69 3.68
N LEU A 112 8.29 -12.06 4.75
CA LEU A 112 9.05 -11.11 5.55
C LEU A 112 10.15 -10.41 4.73
N LEU A 113 10.89 -11.18 3.92
CA LEU A 113 11.90 -10.64 3.01
C LEU A 113 11.27 -9.73 1.96
N LEU A 114 10.11 -10.11 1.40
CA LEU A 114 9.37 -9.29 0.45
C LEU A 114 8.92 -7.98 1.10
N ILE A 115 8.29 -8.02 2.27
CA ILE A 115 7.88 -6.83 3.02
C ILE A 115 9.07 -5.90 3.24
N ALA A 116 10.21 -6.43 3.71
CA ALA A 116 11.42 -5.63 3.90
C ALA A 116 11.92 -5.01 2.59
N SER A 117 11.97 -5.79 1.50
CA SER A 117 12.42 -5.31 0.19
C SER A 117 11.50 -4.23 -0.40
N PHE A 118 10.17 -4.40 -0.28
CA PHE A 118 9.17 -3.44 -0.74
C PHE A 118 9.24 -2.18 0.08
N PHE A 119 9.41 -2.28 1.40
CA PHE A 119 9.59 -1.14 2.27
C PHE A 119 10.83 -0.33 1.88
N ILE A 120 11.99 -0.98 1.75
CA ILE A 120 13.26 -0.32 1.39
C ILE A 120 13.16 0.34 0.01
N THR A 121 12.64 -0.38 -0.99
CA THR A 121 12.54 0.12 -2.38
C THR A 121 11.54 1.27 -2.49
N SER A 122 10.43 1.21 -1.76
CA SER A 122 9.43 2.28 -1.73
C SER A 122 9.97 3.52 -1.01
N ALA A 123 10.67 3.34 0.11
CA ALA A 123 11.29 4.44 0.85
C ALA A 123 12.38 5.13 0.02
N ASP A 124 13.26 4.38 -0.66
CA ASP A 124 14.28 4.95 -1.55
C ASP A 124 13.64 5.74 -2.69
N SER A 125 12.60 5.19 -3.32
CA SER A 125 11.89 5.88 -4.40
C SER A 125 11.22 7.17 -3.90
N ALA A 126 10.59 7.14 -2.72
CA ALA A 126 9.91 8.30 -2.13
C ALA A 126 10.91 9.42 -1.77
N THR A 127 12.00 9.09 -1.08
CA THR A 127 13.05 10.06 -0.72
C THR A 127 13.69 10.67 -1.97
N PHE A 128 13.86 9.89 -3.03
CA PHE A 128 14.37 10.39 -4.30
C PHE A 128 13.43 11.43 -4.93
N VAL A 129 12.11 11.15 -4.99
CA VAL A 129 11.15 12.10 -5.58
C VAL A 129 11.02 13.36 -4.74
N LEU A 130 10.98 13.22 -3.40
CA LEU A 130 11.00 14.38 -2.51
C LEU A 130 12.25 15.22 -2.72
N GLY A 131 13.42 14.57 -2.84
CA GLY A 131 14.67 15.25 -3.13
C GLY A 131 14.65 16.00 -4.46
N MET A 132 14.08 15.41 -5.52
CA MET A 132 13.88 16.08 -6.82
C MET A 132 12.98 17.32 -6.66
N GLN A 133 11.86 17.19 -5.95
CA GLN A 133 10.91 18.29 -5.74
C GLN A 133 11.52 19.44 -4.94
N THR A 134 12.40 19.16 -3.97
CA THR A 134 13.11 20.17 -3.18
C THR A 134 14.43 20.64 -3.77
N THR A 135 14.78 20.23 -4.98
CA THR A 135 15.98 20.66 -5.70
C THR A 135 15.66 21.17 -7.10
N PHE A 136 14.52 21.87 -7.23
CA PHE A 136 14.05 22.49 -8.49
C PHE A 136 13.92 21.50 -9.66
N GLY A 137 13.55 20.25 -9.37
CA GLY A 137 13.38 19.22 -10.40
C GLY A 137 14.67 18.51 -10.81
N SER A 138 15.75 18.60 -10.01
CA SER A 138 16.99 17.88 -10.32
C SER A 138 16.75 16.38 -10.45
N LEU A 139 17.16 15.81 -11.59
CA LEU A 139 17.10 14.37 -11.83
C LEU A 139 18.15 13.58 -11.00
N ASN A 140 19.08 14.30 -10.36
CA ASN A 140 20.13 13.74 -9.51
C ASN A 140 20.22 14.56 -8.21
N PRO A 141 19.23 14.44 -7.30
CA PRO A 141 19.28 15.12 -6.00
C PRO A 141 20.48 14.61 -5.19
N SER A 142 21.12 15.50 -4.44
CA SER A 142 22.29 15.13 -3.63
C SER A 142 21.91 14.11 -2.53
N SER A 143 22.86 13.26 -2.16
CA SER A 143 22.63 12.22 -1.15
C SER A 143 22.17 12.81 0.19
N MET A 144 22.67 13.99 0.57
CA MET A 144 22.27 14.66 1.81
C MET A 144 20.78 15.03 1.82
N VAL A 145 20.23 15.52 0.70
CA VAL A 145 18.80 15.85 0.60
C VAL A 145 17.94 14.59 0.77
N LYS A 146 18.36 13.46 0.15
CA LYS A 146 17.66 12.18 0.31
C LYS A 146 17.71 11.67 1.75
N VAL A 147 18.84 11.81 2.43
CA VAL A 147 18.99 11.42 3.85
C VAL A 147 18.08 12.25 4.75
N VAL A 148 18.03 13.58 4.55
CA VAL A 148 17.13 14.46 5.32
C VAL A 148 15.68 14.01 5.15
N TRP A 149 15.23 13.80 3.91
CA TRP A 149 13.86 13.32 3.67
C TRP A 149 13.60 11.93 4.24
N GLY A 150 14.57 11.01 4.15
CA GLY A 150 14.45 9.67 4.74
C GLY A 150 14.29 9.70 6.25
N ILE A 151 15.07 10.53 6.95
CA ILE A 151 14.95 10.73 8.40
C ILE A 151 13.60 11.37 8.73
N SER A 152 13.18 12.41 8.00
CA SER A 152 11.88 13.04 8.22
C SER A 152 10.71 12.07 8.06
N GLN A 153 10.74 11.23 7.01
CA GLN A 153 9.70 10.20 6.80
C GLN A 153 9.71 9.14 7.91
N ALA A 154 10.88 8.67 8.33
CA ALA A 154 11.00 7.72 9.43
C ALA A 154 10.48 8.30 10.76
N LEU A 155 10.74 9.59 11.02
CA LEU A 155 10.22 10.29 12.20
C LEU A 155 8.70 10.43 12.16
N ILE A 156 8.13 10.78 11.01
CA ILE A 156 6.66 10.85 10.84
C ILE A 156 6.06 9.47 11.10
N ALA A 157 6.59 8.41 10.47
CA ALA A 157 6.12 7.05 10.68
C ALA A 157 6.23 6.64 12.16
N PHE A 158 7.34 6.94 12.82
CA PHE A 158 7.54 6.66 14.24
C PHE A 158 6.51 7.37 15.13
N VAL A 159 6.27 8.67 14.90
CA VAL A 159 5.28 9.45 15.65
C VAL A 159 3.87 8.90 15.43
N LEU A 160 3.50 8.57 14.18
CA LEU A 160 2.18 8.00 13.86
C LEU A 160 1.97 6.63 14.51
N LEU A 161 3.00 5.76 14.51
CA LEU A 161 2.93 4.46 15.19
C LEU A 161 2.77 4.61 16.71
N LEU A 162 3.45 5.59 17.32
CA LEU A 162 3.29 5.88 18.75
C LEU A 162 1.91 6.47 19.07
N ALA A 163 1.43 7.41 18.25
CA ALA A 163 0.13 8.05 18.43
C ALA A 163 -1.04 7.08 18.24
N GLY A 164 -0.92 6.14 17.30
CA GLY A 164 -1.92 5.10 17.02
C GLY A 164 -1.98 3.99 18.08
N GLY A 165 -1.18 4.04 19.15
CA GLY A 165 -1.30 3.11 20.29
C GLY A 165 -1.07 1.64 19.96
N GLY A 166 -0.34 1.32 18.89
CA GLY A 166 -0.16 -0.05 18.37
C GLY A 166 -1.13 -0.45 17.26
N ASN A 167 -2.21 0.32 17.04
CA ASN A 167 -3.04 0.27 15.84
C ASN A 167 -2.55 1.34 14.86
N GLY A 168 -1.45 1.05 14.16
CA GLY A 168 -0.74 2.03 13.31
C GLY A 168 -1.54 2.64 12.15
N ALA A 169 -2.78 2.19 11.93
CA ALA A 169 -3.69 2.66 10.88
C ALA A 169 -4.75 3.68 11.37
N GLU A 170 -4.87 3.96 12.67
CA GLU A 170 -5.90 4.83 13.25
C GLU A 170 -5.39 6.21 13.72
N ALA A 171 -4.16 6.60 13.34
CA ALA A 171 -3.59 7.93 13.60
C ALA A 171 -3.92 8.96 12.49
#